data_AF-A0A1H7XCK8-F1
#
_entry.id   AF-A0A1H7XCK8-F1
#
_cell.length_a   1.000
_cell.length_b   1.000
_cell.length_c   1.000
_cell.angle_alpha   90.00
_cell.angle_beta   90.00
_cell.angle_gamma   90.00
#
_symmetry.space_group_name_H-M   'P 1'
#
loop_
_entity.id
_entity.type
_entity.pdbx_description
1 polymer ?
#
loop_
_entity_poly.entity_id
_entity_poly.type
_entity_poly.pdbx_seq_one_letter_code
_entity_poly.pdbx_strand_id
1 'polypeptide(L)'
;MTVQADSDMTGAAFDLANAGYAEMPDPDREVERQSIDSDSTSLRDAADRRSGVAHDVVARQYTDAEGKPAAANEAVTLARAARDYATAAAGDRQVAASESSKALAAKIDTLRAEVAASDPDAPEFYGFEQPEGNDQRDQEIEAQPNATNAQGKHSVELGPDIAQLMQHPQVRLALEEKVGEVERARRSYVDGLDAAMQIAQASFISQFPELAGLAPERLPEALAQIAHQDPAKLARIQAVIAGSEQLRARRDDEMRQTADAARRNFHSYASAEDARLEKLLKEETRDVRQAVAQEIMTSARASGIEPEELQRLFDSEPLMRNATFQRMMYDAGKYRLMMKARDAVTARPMPSVQRPGLAVGRGDRNQHDLRTLSARLSSTGDLKDAVALYRAKTAGRR
;
A
#
# COMPACT_ATOMS: atom_id res chain seq x y z
N MET A 1 -52.39 -19.49 22.96
CA MET A 1 -51.85 -19.33 21.59
C MET A 1 -50.95 -20.52 21.33
N THR A 2 -51.27 -21.30 20.30
CA THR A 2 -50.59 -22.55 19.90
C THR A 2 -49.53 -22.24 18.85
N VAL A 3 -48.27 -22.57 19.13
CA VAL A 3 -47.18 -22.49 18.15
C VAL A 3 -47.13 -23.84 17.43
N GLN A 4 -47.30 -23.83 16.10
CA GLN A 4 -47.11 -24.99 15.23
C GLN A 4 -45.60 -25.22 15.06
N ALA A 5 -45.10 -26.41 15.41
CA ALA A 5 -43.69 -26.81 15.24
C ALA A 5 -43.50 -27.54 13.89
N ASP A 6 -42.46 -27.18 13.14
CA ASP A 6 -42.08 -27.81 11.87
C ASP A 6 -41.60 -29.26 12.06
N SER A 7 -42.00 -30.15 11.14
CA SER A 7 -41.98 -31.61 11.33
C SER A 7 -40.68 -32.33 10.93
N ASP A 8 -39.58 -31.64 10.59
CA ASP A 8 -38.44 -32.26 9.90
C ASP A 8 -37.11 -32.31 10.68
N MET A 9 -37.10 -31.95 11.98
CA MET A 9 -35.87 -32.00 12.80
C MET A 9 -35.65 -33.37 13.43
N THR A 10 -34.47 -34.00 13.22
CA THR A 10 -34.06 -35.25 13.88
C THR A 10 -32.72 -35.10 14.60
N GLY A 11 -32.55 -35.74 15.77
CA GLY A 11 -31.30 -35.71 16.55
C GLY A 11 -31.21 -34.52 17.51
N ALA A 12 -29.99 -34.07 17.84
CA ALA A 12 -29.75 -33.05 18.88
C ALA A 12 -30.50 -31.71 18.67
N ALA A 13 -30.80 -31.35 17.42
CA ALA A 13 -31.62 -30.18 17.10
C ALA A 13 -33.08 -30.34 17.56
N PHE A 14 -33.62 -31.56 17.49
CA PHE A 14 -34.97 -31.88 17.99
C PHE A 14 -35.02 -31.83 19.53
N ASP A 15 -33.99 -32.34 20.20
CA ASP A 15 -33.91 -32.32 21.67
C ASP A 15 -33.79 -30.88 22.21
N LEU A 16 -33.04 -30.01 21.52
CA LEU A 16 -32.93 -28.59 21.85
C LEU A 16 -34.25 -27.83 21.60
N ALA A 17 -34.93 -28.11 20.49
CA ALA A 17 -36.24 -27.53 20.18
C ALA A 17 -37.31 -27.94 21.21
N ASN A 18 -37.33 -29.22 21.62
CA ASN A 18 -38.24 -29.70 22.66
C ASN A 18 -37.93 -29.12 24.05
N ALA A 19 -36.66 -28.80 24.32
CA ALA A 19 -36.25 -28.10 25.53
C ALA A 19 -36.58 -26.59 25.51
N GLY A 20 -37.19 -26.08 24.43
CA GLY A 20 -37.66 -24.70 24.31
C GLY A 20 -36.63 -23.73 23.70
N TYR A 21 -35.54 -24.22 23.12
CA TYR A 21 -34.52 -23.39 22.48
C TYR A 21 -34.77 -23.32 20.96
N ALA A 22 -34.77 -22.11 20.40
CA ALA A 22 -34.85 -21.89 18.95
C ALA A 22 -33.45 -21.68 18.35
N GLU A 23 -33.19 -22.29 17.19
CA GLU A 23 -31.92 -22.14 16.47
C GLU A 23 -31.84 -20.76 15.79
N MET A 24 -30.68 -20.13 15.84
CA MET A 24 -30.47 -18.79 15.28
C MET A 24 -29.96 -18.92 13.82
N PRO A 25 -30.56 -18.24 12.83
CA PRO A 25 -30.21 -18.44 11.43
C PRO A 25 -28.82 -17.88 11.08
N ASP A 26 -28.06 -18.64 10.30
CA ASP A 26 -26.66 -18.36 9.90
C ASP A 26 -26.53 -18.33 8.36
N PRO A 27 -26.21 -17.18 7.73
CA PRO A 27 -26.21 -17.02 6.28
C PRO A 27 -24.97 -17.58 5.56
N ASP A 28 -23.90 -17.97 6.26
CA ASP A 28 -22.61 -18.31 5.63
C ASP A 28 -22.40 -19.81 5.40
N ARG A 29 -23.41 -20.64 5.71
CA ARG A 29 -23.28 -22.11 5.73
C ARG A 29 -23.15 -22.78 4.33
N GLU A 30 -23.26 -22.04 3.23
CA GLU A 30 -23.35 -22.66 1.89
C GLU A 30 -22.05 -22.69 1.06
N VAL A 31 -20.94 -22.02 1.40
CA VAL A 31 -19.88 -21.79 0.39
C VAL A 31 -18.62 -22.69 0.42
N GLU A 32 -17.96 -23.04 1.54
CA GLU A 32 -16.53 -23.44 1.44
C GLU A 32 -16.17 -24.91 1.75
N ARG A 33 -16.92 -25.87 1.21
CA ARG A 33 -16.53 -27.30 1.17
C ARG A 33 -15.93 -27.72 -0.18
N GLN A 34 -14.79 -27.19 -0.64
CA GLN A 34 -14.05 -27.81 -1.75
C GLN A 34 -12.52 -27.79 -1.58
N SER A 35 -11.92 -28.91 -1.99
CA SER A 35 -10.61 -29.51 -1.67
C SER A 35 -9.44 -28.99 -2.49
N ILE A 36 -8.24 -28.93 -1.89
CA ILE A 36 -6.96 -28.86 -2.62
C ILE A 36 -5.95 -29.86 -2.01
N ASP A 37 -5.50 -30.81 -2.82
CA ASP A 37 -4.41 -31.75 -2.58
C ASP A 37 -3.06 -31.08 -2.87
N SER A 38 -2.21 -30.88 -1.85
CA SER A 38 -0.72 -30.88 -1.94
C SER A 38 -0.07 -30.69 -0.56
N ASP A 39 0.94 -31.50 -0.22
CA ASP A 39 1.90 -31.32 0.89
C ASP A 39 1.34 -31.01 2.30
N SER A 40 0.28 -31.70 2.69
CA SER A 40 -0.34 -31.54 4.02
C SER A 40 0.52 -32.05 5.18
N THR A 41 1.53 -32.88 4.98
CA THR A 41 2.37 -33.41 6.07
C THR A 41 3.26 -32.32 6.69
N SER A 42 3.77 -31.38 5.89
CA SER A 42 4.55 -30.24 6.42
C SER A 42 3.67 -29.26 7.18
N LEU A 43 2.44 -29.04 6.74
CA LEU A 43 1.49 -28.15 7.40
C LEU A 43 0.87 -28.79 8.64
N ARG A 44 0.66 -30.11 8.64
CA ARG A 44 0.16 -30.85 9.81
C ARG A 44 1.21 -30.90 10.92
N ASP A 45 2.48 -31.14 10.60
CA ASP A 45 3.56 -31.05 11.59
C ASP A 45 3.77 -29.61 12.10
N ALA A 46 3.60 -28.59 11.24
CA ALA A 46 3.64 -27.19 11.66
C ALA A 46 2.42 -26.80 12.52
N ALA A 47 1.25 -27.35 12.22
CA ALA A 47 0.02 -27.17 12.99
C ALA A 47 0.09 -27.91 14.33
N ASP A 48 0.63 -29.13 14.38
CA ASP A 48 0.81 -29.92 15.60
C ASP A 48 1.88 -29.31 16.52
N ARG A 49 2.94 -28.71 15.96
CA ARG A 49 3.89 -27.90 16.74
C ARG A 49 3.28 -26.62 17.29
N ARG A 50 2.29 -26.04 16.60
CA ARG A 50 1.55 -24.87 17.08
C ARG A 50 0.45 -25.25 18.09
N SER A 51 -0.20 -26.40 17.93
CA SER A 51 -1.27 -26.87 18.82
C SER A 51 -0.75 -27.56 20.09
N GLY A 52 0.50 -28.04 20.07
CA GLY A 52 1.15 -28.65 21.24
C GLY A 52 1.43 -27.67 22.38
N VAL A 53 1.31 -26.36 22.14
CA VAL A 53 1.18 -25.37 23.21
C VAL A 53 -0.27 -25.45 23.68
N ALA A 54 -0.52 -26.27 24.71
CA ALA A 54 -1.80 -26.26 25.41
C ALA A 54 -2.07 -24.81 25.86
N HIS A 55 -2.92 -24.10 25.14
CA HIS A 55 -3.39 -22.80 25.57
C HIS A 55 -4.18 -23.04 26.85
N ASP A 56 -3.80 -22.34 27.93
CA ASP A 56 -4.57 -22.35 29.16
C ASP A 56 -6.02 -21.99 28.81
N VAL A 57 -6.93 -22.94 29.00
CA VAL A 57 -8.34 -22.74 28.71
C VAL A 57 -8.88 -21.84 29.82
N VAL A 58 -8.99 -20.55 29.53
CA VAL A 58 -9.57 -19.57 30.45
C VAL A 58 -11.09 -19.76 30.49
N ALA A 59 -11.58 -20.51 31.47
CA ALA A 59 -13.00 -20.62 31.75
C ALA A 59 -13.52 -19.32 32.38
N ARG A 60 -14.57 -18.73 31.80
CA ARG A 60 -15.20 -17.49 32.28
C ARG A 60 -16.61 -17.77 32.77
N GLN A 61 -16.98 -17.19 33.91
CA GLN A 61 -18.30 -17.34 34.52
C GLN A 61 -18.96 -15.97 34.70
N TYR A 62 -20.26 -15.88 34.47
CA TYR A 62 -21.04 -14.67 34.75
C TYR A 62 -21.34 -14.57 36.25
N THR A 63 -21.20 -13.36 36.79
CA THR A 63 -21.53 -13.04 38.18
C THR A 63 -22.67 -12.02 38.25
N ASP A 64 -23.45 -12.08 39.33
CA ASP A 64 -24.47 -11.08 39.68
C ASP A 64 -23.84 -9.80 40.26
N ALA A 65 -24.69 -8.85 40.70
CA ALA A 65 -24.26 -7.56 41.24
C ALA A 65 -23.53 -7.70 42.59
N GLU A 66 -23.78 -8.79 43.32
CA GLU A 66 -23.15 -9.15 44.57
C GLU A 66 -21.87 -9.98 44.37
N GLY A 67 -21.49 -10.27 43.11
CA GLY A 67 -20.30 -11.02 42.74
C GLY A 67 -20.43 -12.54 42.88
N LYS A 68 -21.65 -13.06 43.08
CA LYS A 68 -21.92 -14.50 43.13
C LYS A 68 -22.19 -15.03 41.72
N PRO A 69 -22.01 -16.34 41.47
CA PRO A 69 -22.39 -16.96 40.21
C PRO A 69 -23.84 -16.63 39.83
N ALA A 70 -24.06 -16.21 38.57
CA ALA A 70 -25.41 -15.98 38.07
C ALA A 70 -26.30 -17.21 38.31
N ALA A 71 -27.55 -16.97 38.68
CA ALA A 71 -28.48 -18.06 39.00
C ALA A 71 -28.71 -18.95 37.77
N ALA A 72 -28.85 -20.27 37.98
CA ALA A 72 -28.94 -21.24 36.89
C ALA A 72 -30.17 -21.07 35.97
N ASN A 73 -31.17 -20.30 36.42
CA ASN A 73 -32.37 -19.96 35.66
C ASN A 73 -32.25 -18.62 34.89
N GLU A 74 -31.10 -17.95 34.95
CA GLU A 74 -30.85 -16.69 34.26
C GLU A 74 -29.94 -16.94 33.05
N ALA A 75 -30.45 -16.63 31.85
CA ALA A 75 -29.69 -16.73 30.61
C ALA A 75 -29.19 -15.36 30.16
N VAL A 76 -27.93 -15.30 29.74
CA VAL A 76 -27.37 -14.10 29.10
C VAL A 76 -27.79 -14.10 27.63
N THR A 77 -28.31 -12.98 27.14
CA THR A 77 -28.65 -12.84 25.73
C THR A 77 -27.37 -12.90 24.89
N LEU A 78 -27.46 -13.45 23.68
CA LEU A 78 -26.31 -13.58 22.78
C LEU A 78 -25.62 -12.23 22.51
N ALA A 79 -26.39 -11.15 22.35
CA ALA A 79 -25.85 -9.81 22.14
C ALA A 79 -25.03 -9.29 23.33
N ARG A 80 -25.48 -9.58 24.56
CA ARG A 80 -24.71 -9.30 25.77
C ARG A 80 -23.48 -10.20 25.83
N ALA A 81 -23.63 -11.50 25.57
CA ALA A 81 -22.53 -12.44 25.58
C ALA A 81 -21.43 -12.08 24.56
N ALA A 82 -21.79 -11.62 23.36
CA ALA A 82 -20.84 -11.18 22.34
C ALA A 82 -20.08 -9.91 22.78
N ARG A 83 -20.77 -8.94 23.40
CA ARG A 83 -20.14 -7.72 23.93
C ARG A 83 -19.20 -8.03 25.09
N ASP A 84 -19.66 -8.88 26.00
CA ASP A 84 -18.89 -9.29 27.18
C ASP A 84 -17.67 -10.10 26.74
N TYR A 85 -17.81 -10.98 25.73
CA TYR A 85 -16.71 -11.70 25.09
C TYR A 85 -15.73 -10.77 24.37
N ALA A 86 -16.21 -9.79 23.59
CA ALA A 86 -15.35 -8.84 22.90
C ALA A 86 -14.53 -7.99 23.88
N THR A 87 -15.15 -7.55 24.98
CA THR A 87 -14.49 -6.79 26.05
C THR A 87 -13.45 -7.64 26.76
N ALA A 88 -13.82 -8.87 27.10
CA ALA A 88 -12.93 -9.89 27.65
C ALA A 88 -11.71 -10.15 26.76
N ALA A 89 -11.93 -10.40 25.47
CA ALA A 89 -10.87 -10.67 24.50
C ALA A 89 -9.96 -9.45 24.27
N ALA A 90 -10.50 -8.22 24.31
CA ALA A 90 -9.70 -7.01 24.24
C ALA A 90 -8.79 -6.85 25.47
N GLY A 91 -9.32 -7.13 26.66
CA GLY A 91 -8.56 -7.17 27.91
C GLY A 91 -7.43 -8.20 27.87
N ASP A 92 -7.72 -9.42 27.43
CA ASP A 92 -6.71 -10.49 27.31
C ASP A 92 -5.61 -10.11 26.34
N ARG A 93 -5.94 -9.52 25.18
CA ARG A 93 -4.95 -9.03 24.24
C ARG A 93 -4.06 -7.97 24.86
N GLN A 94 -4.63 -7.07 25.66
CA GLN A 94 -3.85 -6.04 26.34
C GLN A 94 -2.94 -6.62 27.42
N VAL A 95 -3.42 -7.60 28.20
CA VAL A 95 -2.61 -8.34 29.18
C VAL A 95 -1.48 -9.09 28.48
N ALA A 96 -1.79 -9.88 27.44
CA ALA A 96 -0.79 -10.61 26.66
C ALA A 96 0.23 -9.68 25.99
N ALA A 97 -0.21 -8.52 25.47
CA ALA A 97 0.70 -7.50 24.94
C ALA A 97 1.60 -6.93 26.04
N SER A 98 1.06 -6.66 27.23
CA SER A 98 1.84 -6.15 28.36
C SER A 98 2.84 -7.17 28.91
N GLU A 99 2.44 -8.45 28.99
CA GLU A 99 3.31 -9.56 29.39
C GLU A 99 4.41 -9.81 28.36
N SER A 100 4.07 -9.79 27.07
CA SER A 100 5.07 -9.86 26.00
C SER A 100 6.05 -8.69 26.07
N SER A 101 5.58 -7.49 26.40
CA SER A 101 6.44 -6.30 26.56
C SER A 101 7.36 -6.41 27.76
N LYS A 102 6.86 -6.90 28.90
CA LYS A 102 7.68 -7.16 30.10
C LYS A 102 8.69 -8.27 29.88
N ALA A 103 8.30 -9.37 29.23
CA ALA A 103 9.20 -10.46 28.89
C ALA A 103 10.28 -10.02 27.89
N LEU A 104 9.92 -9.18 26.91
CA LEU A 104 10.85 -8.58 25.99
C LEU A 104 11.82 -7.63 26.72
N ALA A 105 11.33 -6.77 27.61
CA ALA A 105 12.17 -5.90 28.42
C ALA A 105 13.17 -6.70 29.26
N ALA A 106 12.70 -7.73 29.98
CA ALA A 106 13.56 -8.62 30.74
C ALA A 106 14.61 -9.33 29.87
N LYS A 107 14.23 -9.78 28.66
CA LYS A 107 15.17 -10.39 27.72
C LYS A 107 16.21 -9.39 27.20
N ILE A 108 15.80 -8.14 26.93
CA ILE A 108 16.71 -7.06 26.54
C ILE A 108 17.68 -6.75 27.68
N ASP A 109 17.20 -6.68 28.91
CA ASP A 109 18.04 -6.43 30.08
C ASP A 109 19.03 -7.57 30.31
N THR A 110 18.60 -8.82 30.09
CA THR A 110 19.48 -10.00 30.15
C THR A 110 20.58 -9.91 29.08
N LEU A 111 20.22 -9.54 27.84
CA LEU A 111 21.18 -9.37 26.75
C LEU A 111 22.15 -8.20 27.01
N ARG A 112 21.66 -7.09 27.57
CA ARG A 112 22.52 -5.97 28.00
C ARG A 112 23.52 -6.39 29.07
N ALA A 113 23.07 -7.19 30.04
CA ALA A 113 23.94 -7.72 31.09
C ALA A 113 24.99 -8.70 30.51
N GLU A 114 24.61 -9.56 29.57
CA GLU A 114 25.52 -10.51 28.91
C GLU A 114 26.58 -9.79 28.06
N VAL A 115 26.18 -8.75 27.33
CA VAL A 115 27.09 -7.89 26.55
C VAL A 115 28.02 -7.12 27.49
N ALA A 116 27.51 -6.52 28.56
CA ALA A 116 28.34 -5.81 29.54
C ALA A 116 29.32 -6.73 30.29
N ALA A 117 28.97 -8.00 30.50
CA ALA A 117 29.87 -8.99 31.08
C ALA A 117 30.99 -9.41 30.12
N SER A 118 30.72 -9.37 28.80
CA SER A 118 31.68 -9.72 27.76
C SER A 118 32.60 -8.56 27.38
N ASP A 119 32.07 -7.33 27.41
CA ASP A 119 32.76 -6.10 27.07
C ASP A 119 32.36 -4.96 28.03
N PRO A 120 33.25 -4.55 28.96
CA PRO A 120 32.94 -3.53 29.96
C PRO A 120 32.75 -2.13 29.37
N ASP A 121 33.24 -1.85 28.15
CA ASP A 121 33.11 -0.54 27.50
C ASP A 121 31.81 -0.45 26.64
N ALA A 122 31.10 -1.56 26.44
CA ALA A 122 29.89 -1.62 25.64
C ALA A 122 28.75 -0.69 26.10
N PRO A 123 28.46 -0.50 27.41
CA PRO A 123 27.39 0.40 27.85
C PRO A 123 27.63 1.85 27.41
N GLU A 124 28.88 2.32 27.48
CA GLU A 124 29.26 3.67 27.03
C GLU A 124 29.20 3.78 25.50
N PHE A 125 29.69 2.75 24.79
CA PHE A 125 29.70 2.72 23.33
C PHE A 125 28.28 2.69 22.72
N TYR A 126 27.37 1.90 23.30
CA TYR A 126 26.00 1.74 22.81
C TYR A 126 24.98 2.65 23.52
N GLY A 127 25.42 3.43 24.51
CA GLY A 127 24.59 4.39 25.22
C GLY A 127 23.42 3.76 25.99
N PHE A 128 23.57 2.53 26.49
CA PHE A 128 22.59 1.94 27.41
C PHE A 128 23.11 2.05 28.84
N GLU A 129 22.25 2.55 29.73
CA GLU A 129 22.54 2.56 31.17
C GLU A 129 22.58 1.11 31.67
N GLN A 130 23.63 0.75 32.40
CA GLN A 130 23.63 -0.52 33.13
C GLN A 130 22.46 -0.47 34.13
N PRO A 131 21.61 -1.51 34.20
CA PRO A 131 20.59 -1.56 35.24
C PRO A 131 21.31 -1.50 36.57
N GLU A 132 21.19 -0.37 37.28
CA GLU A 132 21.83 -0.20 38.57
C GLU A 132 21.36 -1.34 39.46
N GLY A 133 22.31 -2.15 39.93
CA GLY A 133 22.04 -3.22 40.87
C GLY A 133 21.23 -2.65 42.02
N ASN A 134 20.01 -3.15 42.19
CA ASN A 134 18.93 -2.58 42.99
C ASN A 134 19.18 -2.63 44.51
N ASP A 135 20.44 -2.58 44.96
CA ASP A 135 20.80 -2.77 46.36
C ASP A 135 21.00 -1.47 47.13
N GLN A 136 21.10 -0.30 46.50
CA GLN A 136 21.29 0.95 47.24
C GLN A 136 20.76 2.16 46.46
N ARG A 137 19.62 2.73 46.88
CA ARG A 137 19.46 4.18 47.20
C ARG A 137 17.98 4.60 47.32
N ASP A 138 17.50 4.62 48.57
CA ASP A 138 16.87 5.83 49.10
C ASP A 138 18.01 6.82 49.39
N GLN A 139 18.28 7.75 48.47
CA GLN A 139 18.89 9.05 48.81
C GLN A 139 18.86 10.01 47.61
N GLU A 140 18.13 11.10 47.83
CA GLU A 140 18.36 12.47 47.34
C GLU A 140 18.57 12.68 45.83
N ILE A 141 17.46 12.98 45.17
CA ILE A 141 17.43 13.64 43.86
C ILE A 141 17.68 15.14 44.08
N GLU A 142 18.92 15.59 43.90
CA GLU A 142 19.24 16.98 43.59
C GLU A 142 19.17 17.17 42.08
N ALA A 143 18.24 18.04 41.65
CA ALA A 143 18.03 18.41 40.27
C ALA A 143 19.05 19.45 39.80
N GLN A 144 19.63 19.28 38.61
CA GLN A 144 20.07 20.38 37.74
C GLN A 144 20.06 20.02 36.25
N PRO A 145 20.01 21.03 35.34
CA PRO A 145 19.20 20.96 34.12
C PRO A 145 19.95 21.11 32.78
N ASN A 146 19.21 20.85 31.70
CA ASN A 146 19.38 21.33 30.32
C ASN A 146 20.67 20.94 29.56
N ALA A 147 20.52 20.04 28.58
CA ALA A 147 21.38 19.99 27.40
C ALA A 147 20.55 20.14 26.12
N THR A 148 20.97 21.13 25.35
CA THR A 148 20.37 21.73 24.17
C THR A 148 20.53 20.86 22.91
N ASN A 149 19.56 21.03 22.01
CA ASN A 149 19.51 20.52 20.64
C ASN A 149 20.85 20.58 19.88
N ALA A 150 21.27 19.44 19.34
CA ALA A 150 22.24 19.35 18.24
C ALA A 150 21.66 18.48 17.11
N GLN A 151 20.94 19.12 16.19
CA GLN A 151 20.58 18.53 14.89
C GLN A 151 21.80 18.55 13.97
N GLY A 152 22.60 17.48 14.06
CA GLY A 152 23.63 17.14 13.08
C GLY A 152 23.03 16.39 11.90
N LYS A 153 23.15 16.95 10.69
CA LYS A 153 22.91 16.24 9.43
C LYS A 153 23.91 15.10 9.29
N HIS A 154 23.52 13.89 9.69
CA HIS A 154 24.22 12.67 9.32
C HIS A 154 23.62 12.11 8.04
N SER A 155 24.25 12.42 6.90
CA SER A 155 24.14 11.57 5.72
C SER A 155 24.90 10.28 6.03
N VAL A 156 24.17 9.26 6.44
CA VAL A 156 24.70 7.92 6.68
C VAL A 156 25.10 7.32 5.33
N GLU A 157 26.38 7.42 5.00
CA GLU A 157 27.01 6.50 4.06
C GLU A 157 27.00 5.13 4.74
N LEU A 158 26.11 4.25 4.30
CA LEU A 158 26.00 2.88 4.79
C LEU A 158 27.34 2.18 4.59
N GLY A 159 28.06 1.89 5.69
CA GLY A 159 29.32 1.18 5.64
C GLY A 159 29.19 -0.18 4.93
N PRO A 160 30.25 -0.69 4.28
CA PRO A 160 30.23 -1.93 3.51
C PRO A 160 29.74 -3.14 4.32
N ASP A 161 29.90 -3.11 5.64
CA ASP A 161 29.48 -4.17 6.57
C ASP A 161 27.95 -4.33 6.63
N ILE A 162 27.18 -3.24 6.46
CA ILE A 162 25.71 -3.29 6.47
C ILE A 162 25.20 -3.99 5.20
N ALA A 163 25.87 -3.81 4.07
CA ALA A 163 25.52 -4.49 2.83
C ALA A 163 25.75 -6.01 2.92
N GLN A 164 26.76 -6.45 3.67
CA GLN A 164 26.99 -7.86 3.98
C GLN A 164 25.95 -8.42 4.96
N LEU A 165 25.59 -7.66 6.01
CA LEU A 165 24.54 -8.06 6.95
C LEU A 165 23.17 -8.19 6.30
N MET A 166 22.85 -7.33 5.33
CA MET A 166 21.61 -7.39 4.54
C MET A 166 21.48 -8.64 3.66
N GLN A 167 22.59 -9.35 3.38
CA GLN A 167 22.56 -10.63 2.66
C GLN A 167 22.10 -11.78 3.55
N HIS A 168 22.15 -11.63 4.88
CA HIS A 168 21.76 -12.69 5.79
C HIS A 168 20.22 -12.80 5.90
N PRO A 169 19.62 -13.98 5.62
CA PRO A 169 18.17 -14.13 5.59
C PRO A 169 17.52 -13.83 6.94
N GLN A 170 18.20 -14.12 8.07
CA GLN A 170 17.68 -13.80 9.40
C GLN A 170 17.60 -12.29 9.67
N VAL A 171 18.55 -11.51 9.16
CA VAL A 171 18.55 -10.04 9.31
C VAL A 171 17.41 -9.45 8.49
N ARG A 172 17.16 -9.98 7.29
CA ARG A 172 16.01 -9.59 6.47
C ARG A 172 14.69 -9.90 7.16
N LEU A 173 14.52 -11.11 7.69
CA LEU A 173 13.32 -11.49 8.42
C LEU A 173 13.10 -10.63 9.66
N ALA A 174 14.16 -10.35 10.43
CA ALA A 174 14.06 -9.46 11.59
C ALA A 174 13.69 -8.02 11.19
N LEU A 175 14.22 -7.51 10.07
CA LEU A 175 13.85 -6.20 9.54
C LEU A 175 12.40 -6.18 9.02
N GLU A 176 11.96 -7.20 8.31
CA GLU A 176 10.57 -7.34 7.85
C GLU A 176 9.60 -7.42 9.02
N GLU A 177 9.95 -8.14 10.08
CA GLU A 177 9.18 -8.20 11.32
C GLU A 177 9.11 -6.84 12.00
N LYS A 178 10.24 -6.14 12.15
CA LYS A 178 10.29 -4.81 12.75
C LYS A 178 9.55 -3.75 11.94
N VAL A 179 9.67 -3.77 10.62
CA VAL A 179 8.88 -2.91 9.73
C VAL A 179 7.39 -3.22 9.88
N GLY A 180 7.02 -4.50 9.94
CA GLY A 180 5.65 -4.93 10.20
C GLY A 180 5.11 -4.46 11.55
N GLU A 181 5.92 -4.50 12.62
CA GLU A 181 5.56 -3.96 13.94
C GLU A 181 5.34 -2.44 13.89
N VAL A 182 6.25 -1.71 13.24
CA VAL A 182 6.14 -0.25 13.07
C VAL A 182 4.90 0.11 12.27
N GLU A 183 4.60 -0.61 11.19
CA GLU A 183 3.38 -0.40 10.41
C GLU A 183 2.12 -0.69 11.22
N ARG A 184 2.10 -1.78 12.01
CA ARG A 184 0.97 -2.09 12.89
C ARG A 184 0.77 -0.99 13.94
N ALA A 185 1.85 -0.52 14.57
CA ALA A 185 1.82 0.57 15.53
C ALA A 185 1.34 1.89 14.90
N ARG A 186 1.72 2.15 13.64
CA ARG A 186 1.24 3.32 12.90
C ARG A 186 -0.25 3.21 12.57
N ARG A 187 -0.70 2.04 12.10
CA ARG A 187 -2.13 1.81 11.82
C ARG A 187 -2.97 1.94 13.08
N SER A 188 -2.54 1.34 14.19
CA SER A 188 -3.24 1.47 15.47
C SER A 188 -3.26 2.91 15.99
N TYR A 189 -2.21 3.70 15.72
CA TYR A 189 -2.20 5.12 16.04
C TYR A 189 -3.24 5.91 15.23
N VAL A 190 -3.33 5.67 13.91
CA VAL A 190 -4.34 6.32 13.04
C VAL A 190 -5.75 5.89 13.45
N ASP A 191 -5.97 4.61 13.71
CA ASP A 191 -7.24 4.09 14.20
C ASP A 191 -7.60 4.72 15.56
N GLY A 192 -6.60 4.92 16.43
CA GLY A 192 -6.74 5.60 17.71
C GLY A 192 -7.11 7.07 17.58
N LEU A 193 -6.56 7.80 16.60
CA LEU A 193 -6.95 9.17 16.29
C LEU A 193 -8.40 9.25 15.80
N ASP A 194 -8.83 8.29 14.98
CA ASP A 194 -10.20 8.21 14.47
C ASP A 194 -11.19 7.89 15.59
N ALA A 195 -10.87 6.94 16.47
CA ALA A 195 -11.65 6.65 17.66
C ALA A 195 -11.72 7.86 18.61
N ALA A 196 -10.61 8.54 18.85
CA ALA A 196 -10.57 9.76 19.66
C ALA A 196 -11.45 10.86 19.07
N MET A 197 -11.46 11.02 17.75
CA MET A 197 -12.33 11.98 17.08
C MET A 197 -13.82 11.63 17.21
N GLN A 198 -14.18 10.35 17.09
CA GLN A 198 -15.57 9.89 17.32
C GLN A 198 -16.01 10.13 18.78
N ILE A 199 -15.14 9.83 19.75
CA ILE A 199 -15.40 10.09 21.17
C ILE A 199 -15.56 11.60 21.41
N ALA A 200 -14.71 12.44 20.81
CA ALA A 200 -14.82 13.88 20.93
C ALA A 200 -16.15 14.41 20.35
N GLN A 201 -16.60 13.88 19.21
CA GLN A 201 -17.90 14.24 18.62
C GLN A 201 -19.08 13.81 19.49
N ALA A 202 -19.05 12.57 20.01
CA ALA A 202 -20.10 12.06 20.90
C ALA A 202 -20.14 12.85 22.22
N SER A 203 -18.97 13.20 22.77
CA SER A 203 -18.83 14.04 23.96
C SER A 203 -19.33 15.47 23.71
N PHE A 204 -19.10 16.03 22.52
CA PHE A 204 -19.64 17.33 22.14
C PHE A 204 -21.17 17.31 22.09
N ILE A 205 -21.78 16.30 21.45
CA ILE A 205 -23.24 16.16 21.36
C ILE A 205 -23.86 15.97 22.75
N SER A 206 -23.22 15.19 23.64
CA SER A 206 -23.74 14.96 24.98
C SER A 206 -23.65 16.18 25.90
N GLN A 207 -22.62 17.01 25.74
CA GLN A 207 -22.43 18.24 26.51
C GLN A 207 -23.27 19.41 26.00
N PHE A 208 -23.58 19.42 24.68
CA PHE A 208 -24.27 20.52 24.00
C PHE A 208 -25.42 20.01 23.13
N PRO A 209 -26.46 19.38 23.71
CA PRO A 209 -27.57 18.83 22.94
C PRO A 209 -28.34 19.92 22.16
N GLU A 210 -28.36 21.16 22.65
CA GLU A 210 -28.97 22.28 21.92
C GLU A 210 -28.29 22.61 20.59
N LEU A 211 -27.02 22.21 20.41
CA LEU A 211 -26.28 22.43 19.17
C LEU A 211 -26.43 21.26 18.18
N ALA A 212 -26.77 20.06 18.66
CA ALA A 212 -26.78 18.84 17.86
C ALA A 212 -27.82 18.83 16.72
N GLY A 213 -28.88 19.64 16.83
CA GLY A 213 -29.95 19.74 15.82
C GLY A 213 -29.90 21.02 14.97
N LEU A 214 -28.93 21.90 15.19
CA LEU A 214 -28.84 23.16 14.47
C LEU A 214 -28.12 22.97 13.13
N ALA A 215 -28.67 23.59 12.09
CA ALA A 215 -28.00 23.65 10.80
C ALA A 215 -26.67 24.44 10.92
N PRO A 216 -25.61 24.08 10.16
CA PRO A 216 -24.30 24.72 10.25
C PRO A 216 -24.36 26.24 10.08
N GLU A 217 -25.31 26.76 9.31
CA GLU A 217 -25.46 28.20 9.07
C GLU A 217 -25.99 28.96 10.30
N ARG A 218 -26.66 28.27 11.24
CA ARG A 218 -27.24 28.87 12.45
C ARG A 218 -26.35 28.76 13.68
N LEU A 219 -25.26 27.99 13.61
CA LEU A 219 -24.28 27.86 14.69
C LEU A 219 -23.73 29.22 15.16
N PRO A 220 -23.35 30.17 14.29
CA PRO A 220 -22.82 31.46 14.73
C PRO A 220 -23.82 32.26 15.59
N GLU A 221 -25.09 32.23 15.20
CA GLU A 221 -26.16 32.93 15.92
C GLU A 221 -26.45 32.27 17.28
N ALA A 222 -26.52 30.94 17.32
CA ALA A 222 -26.69 30.19 18.57
C ALA A 222 -25.52 30.40 19.55
N LEU A 223 -24.28 30.43 19.04
CA LEU A 223 -23.10 30.73 19.85
C LEU A 223 -23.14 32.16 20.41
N ALA A 224 -23.62 33.14 19.62
CA ALA A 224 -23.81 34.51 20.10
C ALA A 224 -24.86 34.58 21.22
N GLN A 225 -25.95 33.83 21.11
CA GLN A 225 -26.97 33.74 22.17
C GLN A 225 -26.42 33.08 23.43
N ILE A 226 -25.67 31.97 23.31
CA ILE A 226 -24.99 31.32 24.44
C ILE A 226 -24.00 32.28 25.10
N ALA A 227 -23.25 33.07 24.34
CA ALA A 227 -22.32 34.06 24.88
C ALA A 227 -22.99 35.09 25.81
N HIS A 228 -24.24 35.46 25.51
CA HIS A 228 -25.01 36.43 26.31
C HIS A 228 -25.65 35.78 27.54
N GLN A 229 -26.05 34.51 27.45
CA GLN A 229 -26.74 33.79 28.52
C GLN A 229 -25.78 33.12 29.51
N ASP A 230 -24.73 32.46 29.00
CA ASP A 230 -23.73 31.72 29.78
C ASP A 230 -22.33 31.78 29.11
N PRO A 231 -21.50 32.78 29.48
CA PRO A 231 -20.16 32.91 28.91
C PRO A 231 -19.22 31.75 29.30
N ALA A 232 -19.46 31.07 30.42
CA ALA A 232 -18.66 29.92 30.83
C ALA A 232 -18.96 28.69 29.96
N LYS A 233 -20.20 28.53 29.48
CA LYS A 233 -20.55 27.51 28.49
C LYS A 233 -19.89 27.78 27.14
N LEU A 234 -19.83 29.04 26.69
CA LEU A 234 -19.11 29.41 25.47
C LEU A 234 -17.61 29.04 25.56
N ALA A 235 -16.96 29.36 26.67
CA ALA A 235 -15.55 29.01 26.86
C ALA A 235 -15.29 27.49 26.78
N ARG A 236 -16.21 26.67 27.31
CA ARG A 236 -16.16 25.21 27.19
C ARG A 236 -16.34 24.74 25.75
N ILE A 237 -17.29 25.30 25.01
CA ILE A 237 -17.50 24.99 23.59
C ILE A 237 -16.23 25.32 22.79
N GLN A 238 -15.67 26.50 22.99
CA GLN A 238 -14.43 26.93 22.32
C GLN A 238 -13.26 25.99 22.64
N ALA A 239 -13.11 25.55 23.89
CA ALA A 239 -12.08 24.60 24.28
C ALA A 239 -12.22 23.24 23.57
N VAL A 240 -13.46 22.72 23.47
CA VAL A 240 -13.72 21.45 22.77
C VAL A 240 -13.47 21.59 21.26
N ILE A 241 -13.88 22.71 20.65
CA ILE A 241 -13.63 23.00 19.23
C ILE A 241 -12.12 23.05 18.97
N ALA A 242 -11.36 23.81 19.76
CA ALA A 242 -9.90 23.91 19.62
C ALA A 242 -9.22 22.54 19.75
N GLY A 243 -9.64 21.70 20.70
CA GLY A 243 -9.14 20.34 20.84
C GLY A 243 -9.46 19.45 19.63
N SER A 244 -10.66 19.58 19.06
CA SER A 244 -11.06 18.82 17.86
C SER A 244 -10.28 19.26 16.61
N GLU A 245 -10.01 20.55 16.46
CA GLU A 245 -9.19 21.09 15.36
C GLU A 245 -7.75 20.60 15.45
N GLN A 246 -7.18 20.55 16.67
CA GLN A 246 -5.85 19.99 16.90
C GLN A 246 -5.78 18.50 16.51
N LEU A 247 -6.80 17.71 16.84
CA LEU A 247 -6.87 16.30 16.44
C LEU A 247 -6.96 16.13 14.92
N ARG A 248 -7.78 16.96 14.24
CA ARG A 248 -7.86 16.96 12.77
C ARG A 248 -6.53 17.34 12.13
N ALA A 249 -5.88 18.40 12.61
CA ALA A 249 -4.59 18.83 12.09
C ALA A 249 -3.53 17.71 12.20
N ARG A 250 -3.49 17.01 13.35
CA ARG A 250 -2.59 15.85 13.52
C ARG A 250 -2.89 14.70 12.55
N ARG A 251 -4.18 14.39 12.33
CA ARG A 251 -4.59 13.38 11.34
C ARG A 251 -4.15 13.78 9.93
N ASP A 252 -4.38 15.02 9.54
CA ASP A 252 -4.01 15.53 8.21
C ASP A 252 -2.48 15.50 7.99
N ASP A 253 -1.71 15.85 9.02
CA ASP A 253 -0.25 15.78 8.98
C ASP A 253 0.24 14.33 8.80
N GLU A 254 -0.33 13.37 9.52
CA GLU A 254 0.00 11.94 9.33
C GLU A 254 -0.39 11.42 7.94
N MET A 255 -1.54 11.85 7.41
CA MET A 255 -1.96 11.52 6.05
C MET A 255 -1.00 12.10 5.00
N ARG A 256 -0.48 13.30 5.21
CA ARG A 256 0.54 13.89 4.32
C ARG A 256 1.86 13.13 4.42
N GLN A 257 2.31 12.83 5.63
CA GLN A 257 3.56 12.09 5.84
C GLN A 257 3.52 10.69 5.24
N THR A 258 2.40 9.97 5.37
CA THR A 258 2.20 8.66 4.73
C THR A 258 2.23 8.76 3.21
N ALA A 259 1.51 9.73 2.64
CA ALA A 259 1.49 9.95 1.19
C ALA A 259 2.89 10.30 0.64
N ASP A 260 3.63 11.16 1.32
CA ASP A 260 4.99 11.54 0.92
C ASP A 260 6.00 10.40 1.09
N ALA A 261 5.84 9.56 2.11
CA ALA A 261 6.62 8.33 2.25
C ALA A 261 6.32 7.35 1.11
N ALA A 262 5.05 7.13 0.79
CA ALA A 262 4.64 6.25 -0.31
C ALA A 262 5.17 6.75 -1.66
N ARG A 263 5.11 8.06 -1.94
CA ARG A 263 5.70 8.67 -3.15
C ARG A 263 7.20 8.45 -3.23
N ARG A 264 7.93 8.66 -2.13
CA ARG A 264 9.39 8.43 -2.08
C ARG A 264 9.73 6.96 -2.32
N ASN A 265 8.97 6.05 -1.71
CA ASN A 265 9.13 4.61 -1.89
C ASN A 265 8.83 4.18 -3.34
N PHE A 266 7.81 4.77 -3.95
CA PHE A 266 7.52 4.53 -5.36
C PHE A 266 8.62 5.06 -6.28
N HIS A 267 9.13 6.27 -6.05
CA HIS A 267 10.23 6.81 -6.84
C HIS A 267 11.52 5.99 -6.70
N SER A 268 11.85 5.53 -5.49
CA SER A 268 13.02 4.66 -5.29
C SER A 268 12.84 3.31 -5.99
N TYR A 269 11.67 2.70 -5.87
CA TYR A 269 11.29 1.49 -6.60
C TYR A 269 11.41 1.68 -8.12
N ALA A 270 10.79 2.72 -8.67
CA ALA A 270 10.82 3.04 -10.10
C ALA A 270 12.26 3.22 -10.59
N SER A 271 13.10 3.96 -9.85
CA SER A 271 14.52 4.14 -10.23
C SER A 271 15.31 2.83 -10.23
N ALA A 272 15.02 1.92 -9.29
CA ALA A 272 15.67 0.62 -9.20
C ALA A 272 15.24 -0.31 -10.34
N GLU A 273 13.96 -0.29 -10.72
CA GLU A 273 13.45 -1.02 -11.87
C GLU A 273 13.95 -0.45 -13.20
N ASP A 274 13.97 0.86 -13.36
CA ASP A 274 14.54 1.52 -14.55
C ASP A 274 16.02 1.11 -14.74
N ALA A 275 16.80 1.08 -13.64
CA ALA A 275 18.17 0.59 -13.67
C ALA A 275 18.31 -0.90 -14.04
N ARG A 276 17.32 -1.74 -13.68
CA ARG A 276 17.26 -3.15 -14.10
C ARG A 276 16.91 -3.26 -15.58
N LEU A 277 15.94 -2.48 -16.07
CA LEU A 277 15.57 -2.44 -17.48
C LEU A 277 16.77 -2.03 -18.34
N GLU A 278 17.51 -1.00 -17.92
CA GLU A 278 18.72 -0.53 -18.62
C GLU A 278 19.77 -1.65 -18.77
N LYS A 279 19.94 -2.51 -17.75
CA LYS A 279 20.80 -3.70 -17.85
C LYS A 279 20.28 -4.70 -18.88
N LEU A 280 18.96 -4.93 -18.93
CA LEU A 280 18.33 -5.82 -19.91
C LEU A 280 18.39 -5.27 -21.35
N LEU A 281 18.48 -3.96 -21.52
CA LEU A 281 18.52 -3.29 -22.82
C LEU A 281 19.94 -2.92 -23.27
N LYS A 282 20.99 -3.34 -22.55
CA LYS A 282 22.38 -2.91 -22.79
C LYS A 282 22.88 -3.11 -24.23
N GLU A 283 22.37 -4.12 -24.93
CA GLU A 283 22.76 -4.45 -26.31
C GLU A 283 22.05 -3.57 -27.37
N GLU A 284 20.98 -2.88 -26.99
CA GLU A 284 20.17 -2.06 -27.90
C GLU A 284 20.72 -0.64 -28.00
N THR A 285 20.81 -0.11 -29.23
CA THR A 285 21.22 1.29 -29.45
C THR A 285 20.13 2.27 -29.04
N ARG A 286 20.52 3.49 -28.66
CA ARG A 286 19.59 4.54 -28.23
C ARG A 286 18.51 4.84 -29.27
N ASP A 287 18.86 4.83 -30.55
CA ASP A 287 17.93 5.10 -31.66
C ASP A 287 16.86 4.02 -31.77
N VAL A 288 17.24 2.74 -31.64
CA VAL A 288 16.29 1.63 -31.63
C VAL A 288 15.35 1.74 -30.44
N ARG A 289 15.87 2.07 -29.25
CA ARG A 289 15.04 2.24 -28.06
C ARG A 289 14.01 3.35 -28.22
N GLN A 290 14.39 4.48 -28.81
CA GLN A 290 13.46 5.58 -29.08
C GLN A 290 12.38 5.21 -30.10
N ALA A 291 12.76 4.51 -31.17
CA ALA A 291 11.81 4.06 -32.18
C ALA A 291 10.81 3.04 -31.61
N VAL A 292 11.28 2.12 -30.76
CA VAL A 292 10.41 1.17 -30.04
C VAL A 292 9.49 1.90 -29.07
N ALA A 293 9.98 2.89 -28.30
CA ALA A 293 9.15 3.68 -27.39
C ALA A 293 8.05 4.43 -28.14
N GLN A 294 8.34 5.06 -29.28
CA GLN A 294 7.33 5.71 -30.13
C GLN A 294 6.30 4.71 -30.66
N GLU A 295 6.73 3.50 -31.05
CA GLU A 295 5.83 2.45 -31.51
C GLU A 295 4.92 1.94 -30.39
N ILE A 296 5.42 1.83 -29.16
CA ILE A 296 4.62 1.49 -27.98
C ILE A 296 3.54 2.55 -27.74
N MET A 297 3.89 3.84 -27.77
CA MET A 297 2.92 4.93 -27.61
C MET A 297 1.86 4.91 -28.72
N THR A 298 2.28 4.71 -29.96
CA THR A 298 1.38 4.59 -31.12
C THR A 298 0.46 3.39 -30.99
N SER A 299 1.01 2.26 -30.51
CA SER A 299 0.29 1.03 -30.27
C SER A 299 -0.74 1.15 -29.15
N ALA A 300 -0.39 1.81 -28.05
CA ALA A 300 -1.30 2.09 -26.95
C ALA A 300 -2.46 2.98 -27.40
N ARG A 301 -2.17 4.02 -28.19
CA ARG A 301 -3.18 4.89 -28.80
C ARG A 301 -4.12 4.13 -29.73
N ALA A 302 -3.58 3.24 -30.55
CA ALA A 302 -4.40 2.38 -31.42
C ALA A 302 -5.31 1.42 -30.62
N SER A 303 -4.93 1.07 -29.39
CA SER A 303 -5.74 0.30 -28.45
C SER A 303 -6.71 1.14 -27.61
N GLY A 304 -6.79 2.45 -27.85
CA GLY A 304 -7.70 3.36 -27.13
C GLY A 304 -7.15 3.92 -25.81
N ILE A 305 -5.87 3.72 -25.50
CA ILE A 305 -5.23 4.30 -24.31
C ILE A 305 -4.61 5.64 -24.71
N GLU A 306 -5.04 6.73 -24.09
CA GLU A 306 -4.47 8.05 -24.36
C GLU A 306 -3.03 8.16 -23.81
N PRO A 307 -2.12 8.91 -24.47
CA PRO A 307 -0.74 9.05 -24.03
C PRO A 307 -0.57 9.54 -22.59
N GLU A 308 -1.42 10.48 -22.16
CA GLU A 308 -1.42 11.03 -20.80
C GLU A 308 -1.87 9.99 -19.76
N GLU A 309 -2.85 9.15 -20.12
CA GLU A 309 -3.31 8.05 -19.27
C GLU A 309 -2.21 6.99 -19.12
N LEU A 310 -1.54 6.63 -20.21
CA LEU A 310 -0.42 5.71 -20.16
C LEU A 310 0.71 6.24 -19.27
N GLN A 311 1.04 7.54 -19.37
CA GLN A 311 2.04 8.16 -18.52
C GLN A 311 1.60 8.16 -17.04
N ARG A 312 0.34 8.50 -16.77
CA ARG A 312 -0.23 8.40 -15.42
C ARG A 312 -0.12 6.98 -14.86
N LEU A 313 -0.42 5.96 -15.66
CA LEU A 313 -0.28 4.55 -15.24
C LEU A 313 1.17 4.20 -14.93
N PHE A 314 2.14 4.69 -15.70
CA PHE A 314 3.55 4.54 -15.35
C PHE A 314 3.92 5.24 -14.04
N ASP A 315 3.25 6.33 -13.68
CA ASP A 315 3.58 7.10 -12.47
C ASP A 315 2.77 6.69 -11.23
N SER A 316 1.67 5.93 -11.40
CA SER A 316 0.83 5.48 -10.28
C SER A 316 0.88 3.98 -10.04
N GLU A 317 1.08 3.16 -11.07
CA GLU A 317 0.98 1.70 -10.97
C GLU A 317 2.37 1.03 -10.86
N PRO A 318 2.69 0.38 -9.72
CA PRO A 318 3.97 -0.32 -9.56
C PRO A 318 4.19 -1.43 -10.60
N LEU A 319 3.12 -2.09 -11.06
CA LEU A 319 3.23 -3.15 -12.06
C LEU A 319 3.74 -2.62 -13.40
N MET A 320 3.29 -1.44 -13.81
CA MET A 320 3.74 -0.80 -15.06
C MET A 320 5.22 -0.40 -14.99
N ARG A 321 5.73 -0.12 -13.79
CA ARG A 321 7.14 0.18 -13.55
C ARG A 321 8.04 -1.03 -13.40
N ASN A 322 7.49 -2.23 -13.31
CA ASN A 322 8.30 -3.44 -13.19
C ASN A 322 9.17 -3.66 -14.46
N ALA A 323 10.46 -3.90 -14.29
CA ALA A 323 11.39 -4.06 -15.42
C ALA A 323 11.03 -5.21 -16.35
N THR A 324 10.46 -6.31 -15.84
CA THR A 324 10.05 -7.46 -16.66
C THR A 324 8.85 -7.12 -17.54
N PHE A 325 7.89 -6.35 -16.99
CA PHE A 325 6.72 -5.89 -17.71
C PHE A 325 7.12 -4.85 -18.77
N GLN A 326 7.96 -3.89 -18.41
CA GLN A 326 8.53 -2.92 -19.35
C GLN A 326 9.32 -3.61 -20.48
N ARG A 327 10.06 -4.68 -20.16
CA ARG A 327 10.76 -5.48 -21.17
C ARG A 327 9.80 -6.19 -22.12
N MET A 328 8.72 -6.77 -21.60
CA MET A 328 7.67 -7.38 -22.43
C MET A 328 7.04 -6.34 -23.36
N MET A 329 6.72 -5.15 -22.86
CA MET A 329 6.22 -4.04 -23.69
C MET A 329 7.23 -3.63 -24.77
N TYR A 330 8.51 -3.56 -24.39
CA TYR A 330 9.61 -3.27 -25.31
C TYR A 330 9.69 -4.30 -26.44
N ASP A 331 9.71 -5.59 -26.11
CA ASP A 331 9.78 -6.67 -27.09
C ASP A 331 8.55 -6.67 -28.01
N ALA A 332 7.35 -6.39 -27.47
CA ALA A 332 6.13 -6.24 -28.26
C ALA A 332 6.21 -5.04 -29.23
N GLY A 333 6.72 -3.89 -28.78
CA GLY A 333 6.95 -2.72 -29.61
C GLY A 333 7.98 -2.99 -30.71
N LYS A 334 9.09 -3.66 -30.37
CA LYS A 334 10.13 -4.08 -31.32
C LYS A 334 9.56 -5.03 -32.37
N TYR A 335 8.76 -6.02 -31.97
CA TYR A 335 8.10 -6.94 -32.90
C TYR A 335 7.19 -6.21 -33.89
N ARG A 336 6.37 -5.26 -33.41
CA ARG A 336 5.53 -4.44 -34.28
C ARG A 336 6.33 -3.59 -35.26
N LEU A 337 7.44 -3.00 -34.81
CA LEU A 337 8.34 -2.23 -35.67
C LEU A 337 8.93 -3.12 -36.77
N MET A 338 9.36 -4.34 -36.44
CA MET A 338 9.85 -5.32 -37.42
C MET A 338 8.76 -5.72 -38.42
N MET A 339 7.52 -5.92 -37.97
CA MET A 339 6.40 -6.23 -38.86
C MET A 339 6.10 -5.08 -39.82
N LYS A 340 6.07 -3.84 -39.34
CA LYS A 340 5.91 -2.64 -40.19
C LYS A 340 7.05 -2.49 -41.21
N ALA A 341 8.29 -2.75 -40.78
CA ALA A 341 9.44 -2.69 -41.68
C ALA A 341 9.36 -3.76 -42.78
N ARG A 342 8.90 -4.98 -42.43
CA ARG A 342 8.65 -6.05 -43.41
C ARG A 342 7.59 -5.62 -44.43
N ASP A 343 6.47 -5.07 -43.96
CA ASP A 343 5.39 -4.61 -44.83
C ASP A 343 5.82 -3.46 -45.74
N ALA A 344 6.68 -2.56 -45.24
CA ALA A 344 7.26 -1.47 -46.03
C ALA A 344 8.22 -1.98 -47.12
N VAL A 345 8.95 -3.07 -46.88
CA VAL A 345 9.85 -3.69 -47.87
C VAL A 345 9.05 -4.40 -48.96
N THR A 346 8.00 -5.14 -48.62
CA THR A 346 7.11 -5.78 -49.60
C THR A 346 6.29 -4.78 -50.41
N ALA A 347 5.96 -3.61 -49.83
CA ALA A 347 5.25 -2.55 -50.52
C ALA A 347 6.12 -1.77 -51.53
N ARG A 348 7.45 -1.99 -51.58
CA ARG A 348 8.30 -1.36 -52.60
C ARG A 348 7.79 -1.80 -53.98
N PRO A 349 7.23 -0.88 -54.80
CA PRO A 349 6.62 -1.26 -56.06
C PRO A 349 7.68 -1.93 -56.92
N MET A 350 7.49 -3.23 -57.20
CA MET A 350 8.36 -3.93 -58.14
C MET A 350 8.37 -3.11 -59.43
N PRO A 351 9.55 -2.72 -59.95
CA PRO A 351 9.63 -1.98 -61.19
C PRO A 351 8.86 -2.76 -62.24
N SER A 352 7.89 -2.11 -62.89
CA SER A 352 7.03 -2.76 -63.89
C SER A 352 7.91 -3.50 -64.89
N VAL A 353 7.74 -4.81 -65.02
CA VAL A 353 8.51 -5.63 -65.94
C VAL A 353 8.31 -5.09 -67.36
N GLN A 354 9.31 -4.39 -67.87
CA GLN A 354 9.31 -3.91 -69.26
C GLN A 354 9.45 -5.14 -70.15
N ARG A 355 8.37 -5.48 -70.88
CA ARG A 355 8.40 -6.57 -71.84
C ARG A 355 9.40 -6.21 -72.96
N PRO A 356 10.44 -7.03 -73.19
CA PRO A 356 11.34 -6.83 -74.32
C PRO A 356 10.53 -6.83 -75.63
N GLY A 357 10.62 -5.77 -76.42
CA GLY A 357 10.04 -5.70 -77.77
C GLY A 357 8.85 -4.75 -77.96
N LEU A 358 8.29 -4.16 -76.90
CA LEU A 358 7.38 -3.01 -77.06
C LEU A 358 8.21 -1.73 -77.13
N ALA A 359 8.25 -1.09 -78.30
CA ALA A 359 8.87 0.21 -78.48
C ALA A 359 8.12 1.23 -77.60
N VAL A 360 8.67 1.49 -76.41
CA VAL A 360 8.19 2.52 -75.49
C VAL A 360 8.14 3.83 -76.26
N GLY A 361 6.94 4.40 -76.40
CA GLY A 361 6.72 5.65 -77.11
C GLY A 361 7.61 6.74 -76.52
N ARG A 362 8.11 7.64 -77.36
CA ARG A 362 9.03 8.72 -76.93
C ARG A 362 8.48 9.54 -75.75
N GLY A 363 7.15 9.66 -75.65
CA GLY A 363 6.45 10.33 -74.54
C GLY A 363 6.54 9.60 -73.19
N ASP A 364 6.54 8.26 -73.19
CA ASP A 364 6.57 7.47 -71.95
C ASP A 364 7.95 7.52 -71.28
N ARG A 365 9.03 7.61 -72.06
CA ARG A 365 10.40 7.79 -71.53
C ARG A 365 10.51 9.11 -70.77
N ASN A 366 9.99 10.18 -71.36
CA ASN A 366 10.01 11.50 -70.73
C ASN A 366 9.19 11.54 -69.43
N GLN A 367 8.03 10.86 -69.39
CA GLN A 367 7.23 10.77 -68.17
C GLN A 367 7.94 9.95 -67.07
N HIS A 368 8.65 8.88 -67.45
CA HIS A 368 9.42 8.10 -66.51
C HIS A 368 10.56 8.92 -65.89
N ASP A 369 11.33 9.64 -66.72
CA ASP A 369 12.43 10.49 -66.25
C ASP A 369 11.95 11.60 -65.31
N LEU A 370 10.80 12.23 -65.61
CA LEU A 370 10.19 13.23 -64.74
C LEU A 370 9.76 12.65 -63.38
N ARG A 371 9.19 11.44 -63.36
CA ARG A 371 8.82 10.77 -62.10
C ARG A 371 10.06 10.42 -61.28
N THR A 372 11.12 9.93 -61.92
CA THR A 372 12.37 9.58 -61.24
C THR A 372 13.06 10.80 -60.63
N LEU A 373 13.11 11.92 -61.38
CA LEU A 373 13.65 13.19 -60.87
C LEU A 373 12.80 13.78 -59.74
N SER A 374 11.47 13.66 -59.84
CA SER A 374 10.56 14.10 -58.77
C SER A 374 10.75 13.27 -57.49
N ALA A 375 10.88 11.95 -57.61
CA ALA A 375 11.12 11.08 -56.46
C ALA A 375 12.48 11.37 -55.78
N ARG A 376 13.52 11.63 -56.58
CA ARG A 376 14.83 12.05 -56.06
C ARG A 376 14.75 13.36 -55.29
N LEU A 377 14.11 14.38 -55.88
CA LEU A 377 13.92 15.66 -55.20
C LEU A 377 13.17 15.51 -53.87
N SER A 378 12.13 14.66 -53.82
CA SER A 378 11.39 14.38 -52.59
C SER A 378 12.22 13.64 -51.53
N SER A 379 13.20 12.82 -51.92
CA SER A 379 14.04 12.11 -50.95
C SER A 379 15.26 12.92 -50.49
N THR A 380 15.88 13.70 -51.38
CA THR A 380 17.14 14.41 -51.11
C THR A 380 16.93 15.85 -50.65
N GLY A 381 15.92 16.54 -51.18
CA GLY A 381 15.70 17.97 -50.96
C GLY A 381 16.77 18.89 -51.56
N ASP A 382 17.70 18.38 -52.39
CA ASP A 382 18.82 19.16 -52.92
C ASP A 382 18.40 20.09 -54.08
N LEU A 383 18.97 21.30 -54.13
CA LEU A 383 18.69 22.31 -55.14
C LEU A 383 19.06 21.83 -56.56
N LYS A 384 20.09 20.98 -56.67
CA LYS A 384 20.53 20.41 -57.96
C LYS A 384 19.47 19.53 -58.60
N ASP A 385 18.78 18.73 -57.81
CA ASP A 385 17.69 17.85 -58.27
C ASP A 385 16.47 18.69 -58.69
N ALA A 386 16.20 19.80 -58.00
CA ALA A 386 15.15 20.74 -58.38
C ALA A 386 15.43 21.40 -59.75
N VAL A 387 16.68 21.82 -59.99
CA VAL A 387 17.09 22.40 -61.28
C VAL A 387 17.04 21.34 -62.40
N ALA A 388 17.45 20.10 -62.13
CA ALA A 388 17.35 19.00 -63.09
C ALA A 388 15.89 18.71 -63.48
N LEU A 389 14.99 18.64 -62.50
CA LEU A 389 13.55 18.47 -62.74
C LEU A 389 12.97 19.64 -63.56
N TYR A 390 13.35 20.86 -63.25
CA TYR A 390 12.90 22.05 -63.98
C TYR A 390 13.36 22.04 -65.45
N ARG A 391 14.62 21.69 -65.70
CA ARG A 391 15.17 21.55 -67.06
C ARG A 391 14.48 20.44 -67.85
N ALA A 392 14.19 19.30 -67.21
CA ALA A 392 13.45 18.21 -67.85
C ALA A 392 12.00 18.62 -68.20
N LYS A 393 11.30 19.34 -67.30
CA LYS A 393 9.93 19.84 -67.57
C LYS A 393 9.89 20.86 -68.70
N THR A 394 10.90 21.72 -68.81
CA THR A 394 10.98 22.75 -69.85
C THR A 394 11.35 22.15 -71.21
N ALA A 395 12.23 21.14 -71.23
CA ALA A 395 12.58 20.42 -72.45
C ALA A 395 11.39 19.64 -73.03
N GLY A 396 10.49 19.10 -72.21
CA GLY A 396 9.29 18.38 -72.67
C GLY A 396 8.12 19.26 -73.15
N ARG A 397 8.20 20.58 -72.99
CA ARG A 397 7.19 21.54 -73.49
C ARG A 397 7.49 22.11 -74.87
N ARG A 398 8.73 21.93 -75.36
CA ARG A 398 9.14 22.26 -76.71
C ARG A 398 9.00 21.03 -77.59
#